data_AF-A0A0N0PCC0-F1
#
_entry.id   AF-A0A0N0PCC0-F1
#
_cell.length_a   1.000
_cell.length_b   1.000
_cell.length_c   1.000
_cell.angle_alpha   90.00
_cell.angle_beta   90.00
_cell.angle_gamma   90.00
#
_symmetry.space_group_name_H-M   'P 1'
#
loop_
_entity.id
_entity.type
_entity.pdbx_description
1 polymer ?
#
loop_
_entity_poly.entity_id
_entity_poly.type
_entity_poly.pdbx_seq_one_letter_code
_entity_poly.pdbx_strand_id
1 'polypeptide(L)'
;MAGSKENLLLFFDRPTEPCFMQKGEERSTFQIPDNFYPDKYKALSNTLANRFGADAKSIPVNEIALPNLQLPMELPFNEQFSLFVPKHRKMAGKLIDIFMGMRNVQDLLSICSYCQLRINPYMFNYCLSVAILHRPDTKGLDIPTFAETFPDKFMDPKVFRRAREVSTVVTAGVKMPITIPLNYTASPSEPEQRVAYFREDMGINLHHWHWHLVYPFDAADRNVVNKDRRGELFYYMHEQIIARYNTERLCNNLGRVKRFSNFREPIEEGYFPKLDSQVASRAWPPRFEGSSIRDLDRPVDQIRSEVAELETWRDRFLEAIQNNAILLPNGSQMALDEETGIDVLGNLMESSIISRNRVYYGDLHNMGHVFISYCHDPDHRNLEQFGVMGDSATAMRDPIFYRWHAYVDDLFTMYKTKLPPYGDNKLDFPGIRVSSISIESPAGANTFATQCLVSCHLDSAPYLKCGAPSHDRAK
;
A
#
# COMPACT_ATOMS: atom_id res chain seq x y z
N MET A 1 -28.59 -15.67 7.96
CA MET A 1 -28.42 -14.22 8.13
C MET A 1 -26.95 -14.00 8.43
N ALA A 2 -26.19 -13.41 7.51
CA ALA A 2 -24.85 -12.95 7.83
C ALA A 2 -24.95 -11.95 9.01
N GLY A 3 -24.03 -12.00 9.95
CA GLY A 3 -24.05 -11.14 11.13
C GLY A 3 -23.92 -9.66 10.76
N SER A 4 -24.22 -8.80 11.74
CA SER A 4 -24.09 -7.33 11.59
C SER A 4 -22.68 -6.90 11.13
N LYS A 5 -21.65 -7.70 11.40
CA LYS A 5 -20.25 -7.40 11.07
C LYS A 5 -19.90 -7.66 9.60
N GLU A 6 -20.47 -8.68 8.96
CA GLU A 6 -20.23 -8.99 7.55
C GLU A 6 -20.78 -7.89 6.63
N ASN A 7 -21.80 -7.15 7.07
CA ASN A 7 -22.34 -6.01 6.32
C ASN A 7 -21.31 -4.88 6.13
N LEU A 8 -20.25 -4.79 6.95
CA LEU A 8 -19.16 -3.84 6.75
C LEU A 8 -18.40 -4.10 5.45
N LEU A 9 -18.36 -5.35 4.98
CA LEU A 9 -17.64 -5.74 3.77
C LEU A 9 -18.29 -5.16 2.50
N LEU A 10 -19.59 -4.82 2.56
CA LEU A 10 -20.30 -4.18 1.44
C LEU A 10 -19.81 -2.75 1.15
N PHE A 11 -19.11 -2.11 2.08
CA PHE A 11 -18.50 -0.79 1.85
C PHE A 11 -17.27 -0.85 0.92
N PHE A 12 -16.74 -2.04 0.65
CA PHE A 12 -15.67 -2.28 -0.30
C PHE A 12 -16.19 -2.54 -1.72
N ASP A 13 -17.49 -2.83 -1.86
CA ASP A 13 -18.10 -3.02 -3.17
C ASP A 13 -18.38 -1.66 -3.84
N ARG A 14 -17.86 -1.49 -5.07
CA ARG A 14 -18.03 -0.30 -5.92
C ARG A 14 -17.83 1.00 -5.14
N PRO A 15 -16.59 1.34 -4.76
CA PRO A 15 -16.29 2.36 -3.74
C PRO A 15 -16.78 3.78 -4.10
N THR A 16 -16.94 4.08 -5.39
CA THR A 16 -17.45 5.38 -5.88
C THR A 16 -18.97 5.44 -6.03
N GLU A 17 -19.67 4.30 -5.97
CA GLU A 17 -21.14 4.27 -5.99
C GLU A 17 -21.68 4.56 -4.58
N PRO A 18 -22.60 5.53 -4.41
CA PRO A 18 -23.19 5.84 -3.11
C PRO A 18 -23.80 4.61 -2.43
N CYS A 19 -23.59 4.47 -1.12
CA CYS A 19 -24.04 3.29 -0.36
C CYS A 19 -25.57 3.13 -0.24
N PHE A 20 -26.38 4.12 -0.65
CA PHE A 20 -27.83 3.93 -0.80
C PHE A 20 -28.20 3.11 -2.05
N MET A 21 -27.26 2.85 -2.96
CA MET A 21 -27.44 1.94 -4.10
C MET A 21 -27.31 0.47 -3.66
N GLN A 22 -27.73 -0.45 -4.52
CA GLN A 22 -27.55 -1.90 -4.29
C GLN A 22 -26.06 -2.27 -4.27
N LYS A 23 -25.66 -3.06 -3.28
CA LYS A 23 -24.29 -3.54 -3.03
C LYS A 23 -24.20 -5.06 -3.01
N GLY A 24 -23.09 -5.55 -3.55
CA GLY A 24 -22.76 -6.97 -3.64
C GLY A 24 -23.68 -7.76 -4.57
N GLU A 25 -23.33 -9.03 -4.79
CA GLU A 25 -24.07 -9.94 -5.66
C GLU A 25 -25.47 -10.28 -5.12
N GLU A 26 -25.66 -10.20 -3.79
CA GLU A 26 -26.97 -10.40 -3.13
C GLU A 26 -27.91 -9.19 -3.26
N ARG A 27 -27.49 -8.10 -3.93
CA ARG A 27 -28.28 -6.86 -4.10
C ARG A 27 -28.81 -6.32 -2.76
N SER A 28 -27.90 -6.14 -1.80
CA SER A 28 -28.24 -5.57 -0.49
C SER A 28 -28.29 -4.05 -0.54
N THR A 29 -29.14 -3.42 0.26
CA THR A 29 -29.23 -1.95 0.37
C THR A 29 -29.23 -1.49 1.81
N PHE A 30 -28.46 -0.45 2.11
CA PHE A 30 -28.50 0.22 3.40
C PHE A 30 -29.73 1.13 3.49
N GLN A 31 -30.51 1.01 4.56
CA GLN A 31 -31.65 1.89 4.84
C GLN A 31 -31.14 3.22 5.41
N ILE A 32 -30.62 4.08 4.53
CA ILE A 32 -29.97 5.35 4.89
C ILE A 32 -31.01 6.35 5.44
N PRO A 33 -30.81 6.89 6.66
CA PRO A 33 -31.63 7.99 7.19
C PRO A 33 -31.60 9.23 6.30
N ASP A 34 -32.69 10.01 6.24
CA ASP A 34 -32.79 11.19 5.34
C ASP A 34 -31.70 12.23 5.60
N ASN A 35 -31.30 12.41 6.87
CA ASN A 35 -30.23 13.32 7.27
C ASN A 35 -28.83 12.86 6.85
N PHE A 36 -28.66 11.61 6.41
CA PHE A 36 -27.39 11.06 5.93
C PHE A 36 -27.17 11.28 4.43
N TYR A 37 -28.22 11.57 3.65
CA TYR A 37 -28.05 11.89 2.24
C TYR A 37 -27.20 13.16 2.05
N PRO A 38 -26.23 13.17 1.12
CA PRO A 38 -25.55 14.39 0.70
C PRO A 38 -26.54 15.41 0.15
N ASP A 39 -26.24 16.70 0.27
CA ASP A 39 -27.14 17.79 -0.14
C ASP A 39 -27.64 17.65 -1.58
N LYS A 40 -26.77 17.19 -2.49
CA LYS A 40 -27.09 16.92 -3.90
C LYS A 40 -28.18 15.86 -4.14
N TYR A 41 -28.44 14.98 -3.16
CA TYR A 41 -29.43 13.91 -3.26
C TYR A 41 -30.57 14.05 -2.24
N LYS A 42 -30.47 14.99 -1.29
CA LYS A 42 -31.41 15.13 -0.18
C LYS A 42 -32.85 15.39 -0.63
N ALA A 43 -33.04 16.20 -1.68
CA ALA A 43 -34.37 16.47 -2.24
C ALA A 43 -35.02 15.26 -2.93
N LEU A 44 -34.23 14.22 -3.24
CA LEU A 44 -34.66 13.02 -3.95
C LEU A 44 -34.54 11.76 -3.10
N SER A 45 -34.30 11.86 -1.78
CA SER A 45 -34.03 10.71 -0.91
C SER A 45 -35.12 9.64 -1.00
N ASN A 46 -36.40 10.03 -0.90
CA ASN A 46 -37.55 9.13 -1.02
C ASN A 46 -37.59 8.39 -2.37
N THR A 47 -37.33 9.10 -3.47
CA THR A 47 -37.33 8.52 -4.82
C THR A 47 -36.17 7.54 -4.99
N LEU A 48 -34.98 7.87 -4.47
CA LEU A 48 -33.79 7.03 -4.54
C LEU A 48 -33.94 5.78 -3.67
N ALA A 49 -34.44 5.94 -2.44
CA ALA A 49 -34.71 4.83 -1.52
C ALA A 49 -35.70 3.83 -2.14
N ASN A 50 -36.80 4.31 -2.73
CA ASN A 50 -37.76 3.45 -3.42
C ASN A 50 -37.15 2.75 -4.65
N ARG A 51 -36.35 3.49 -5.44
CA ARG A 51 -35.74 2.96 -6.67
C ARG A 51 -34.76 1.83 -6.39
N PHE A 52 -33.89 1.98 -5.39
CA PHE A 52 -32.83 1.00 -5.12
C PHE A 52 -33.26 -0.06 -4.10
N GLY A 53 -34.20 0.25 -3.20
CA GLY A 53 -34.72 -0.68 -2.20
C GLY A 53 -35.71 -1.71 -2.74
N ALA A 54 -36.27 -1.51 -3.93
CA ALA A 54 -37.12 -2.50 -4.58
C ALA A 54 -36.35 -3.82 -4.82
N ASP A 55 -36.90 -4.93 -4.34
CA ASP A 55 -36.34 -6.29 -4.43
C ASP A 55 -34.94 -6.48 -3.80
N ALA A 56 -34.54 -5.59 -2.88
CA ALA A 56 -33.24 -5.62 -2.22
C ALA A 56 -33.30 -6.16 -0.78
N LYS A 57 -32.22 -6.83 -0.37
CA LYS A 57 -32.03 -7.21 1.04
C LYS A 57 -31.68 -5.96 1.86
N SER A 58 -32.61 -5.54 2.69
CA SER A 58 -32.45 -4.32 3.50
C SER A 58 -31.54 -4.52 4.71
N ILE A 59 -30.60 -3.61 4.91
CA ILE A 59 -29.71 -3.53 6.06
C ILE A 59 -30.06 -2.27 6.86
N PRO A 60 -30.56 -2.38 8.10
CA PRO A 60 -30.94 -1.22 8.90
C PRO A 60 -29.69 -0.40 9.29
N VAL A 61 -29.78 0.91 9.11
CA VAL A 61 -28.79 1.88 9.58
C VAL A 61 -29.43 2.70 10.68
N ASN A 62 -28.77 2.78 11.84
CA ASN A 62 -29.31 3.51 12.98
C ASN A 62 -28.90 4.98 12.89
N GLU A 63 -29.79 5.88 13.30
CA GLU A 63 -29.37 7.24 13.58
C GLU A 63 -28.46 7.28 14.80
N ILE A 64 -27.34 7.98 14.67
CA ILE A 64 -26.34 8.16 15.72
C ILE A 64 -25.94 9.64 15.81
N ALA A 65 -25.38 10.04 16.94
CA ALA A 65 -24.75 11.34 17.06
C ALA A 65 -23.56 11.43 16.09
N LEU A 66 -23.58 12.38 15.16
CA LEU A 66 -22.57 12.49 14.12
C LEU A 66 -21.29 13.13 14.69
N PRO A 67 -20.13 12.50 14.52
CA PRO A 67 -18.85 13.06 14.92
C PRO A 67 -18.46 14.22 13.99
N ASN A 68 -17.53 15.07 14.45
CA ASN A 68 -16.98 16.12 13.60
C ASN A 68 -16.08 15.51 12.50
N LEU A 69 -16.54 15.62 11.25
CA LEU A 69 -15.82 15.17 10.05
C LEU A 69 -15.12 16.29 9.29
N GLN A 70 -15.06 17.52 9.81
CA GLN A 70 -14.51 18.68 9.11
C GLN A 70 -13.11 18.40 8.54
N LEU A 71 -12.20 17.86 9.36
CA LEU A 71 -10.82 17.58 8.93
C LEU A 71 -10.76 16.46 7.86
N PRO A 72 -11.32 15.25 8.05
CA PRO A 72 -11.36 14.24 6.98
C PRO A 72 -12.07 14.69 5.69
N MET A 73 -13.02 15.63 5.77
CA MET A 73 -13.71 16.18 4.60
C MET A 73 -12.90 17.24 3.83
N GLU A 74 -11.72 17.65 4.35
CA GLU A 74 -10.83 18.56 3.61
C GLU A 74 -10.20 17.91 2.38
N LEU A 75 -10.09 16.57 2.33
CA LEU A 75 -9.67 15.86 1.12
C LEU A 75 -10.86 15.76 0.17
N PRO A 76 -10.79 16.37 -1.04
CA PRO A 76 -11.89 16.27 -1.98
C PRO A 76 -12.19 14.81 -2.36
N PHE A 77 -13.48 14.57 -2.66
CA PHE A 77 -13.98 13.22 -2.96
C PHE A 77 -13.28 12.57 -4.17
N ASN A 78 -12.84 13.39 -5.13
CA ASN A 78 -12.23 13.01 -6.40
C ASN A 78 -10.72 13.34 -6.46
N GLU A 79 -10.01 13.19 -5.34
CA GLU A 79 -8.55 13.35 -5.26
C GLU A 79 -7.86 12.02 -4.93
N GLN A 80 -6.56 11.96 -5.17
CA GLN A 80 -5.75 10.82 -4.72
C GLN A 80 -5.50 10.89 -3.21
N PHE A 81 -5.29 9.73 -2.60
CA PHE A 81 -4.93 9.60 -1.19
C PHE A 81 -3.59 8.88 -1.06
N SER A 82 -2.76 9.35 -0.13
CA SER A 82 -1.44 8.78 0.14
C SER A 82 -1.03 9.05 1.58
N LEU A 83 -0.49 8.05 2.27
CA LEU A 83 0.09 8.23 3.59
C LEU A 83 1.44 8.96 3.56
N PHE A 84 2.13 9.08 2.42
CA PHE A 84 3.36 9.85 2.35
C PHE A 84 3.08 11.36 2.53
N VAL A 85 1.92 11.83 2.08
CA VAL A 85 1.49 13.23 2.22
C VAL A 85 1.13 13.54 3.68
N PRO A 86 1.81 14.49 4.36
CA PRO A 86 1.56 14.81 5.77
C PRO A 86 0.11 15.18 6.10
N LYS A 87 -0.55 15.99 5.26
CA LYS A 87 -1.95 16.37 5.46
C LYS A 87 -2.88 15.15 5.43
N HIS A 88 -2.65 14.23 4.49
CA HIS A 88 -3.44 13.01 4.32
C HIS A 88 -3.33 12.08 5.53
N ARG A 89 -2.13 11.95 6.13
CA ARG A 89 -1.93 11.19 7.38
C ARG A 89 -2.79 11.71 8.52
N LYS A 90 -2.83 13.04 8.70
CA LYS A 90 -3.65 13.68 9.76
C LYS A 90 -5.14 13.40 9.55
N MET A 91 -5.62 13.51 8.30
CA MET A 91 -7.00 13.22 7.95
C MET A 91 -7.36 11.74 8.18
N ALA A 92 -6.50 10.82 7.74
CA ALA A 92 -6.69 9.38 7.93
C ALA A 92 -6.66 8.99 9.41
N GLY A 93 -5.72 9.53 10.19
CA GLY A 93 -5.62 9.29 11.63
C GLY A 93 -6.89 9.71 12.36
N LYS A 94 -7.44 10.90 12.04
CA LYS A 94 -8.70 11.37 12.63
C LYS A 94 -9.88 10.47 12.29
N LEU A 95 -9.96 9.97 11.05
CA LEU A 95 -11.05 9.09 10.64
C LEU A 95 -10.94 7.69 11.26
N ILE A 96 -9.71 7.17 11.40
CA ILE A 96 -9.43 5.91 12.11
C ILE A 96 -9.87 6.04 13.58
N ASP A 97 -9.52 7.13 14.27
CA ASP A 97 -9.96 7.36 15.66
C ASP A 97 -11.47 7.32 15.81
N ILE A 98 -12.19 7.94 14.86
CA ILE A 98 -13.66 7.93 14.85
C ILE A 98 -14.16 6.48 14.74
N PHE A 99 -13.64 5.69 13.80
CA PHE A 99 -14.05 4.29 13.63
C PHE A 99 -13.66 3.40 14.81
N MET A 100 -12.48 3.59 15.39
CA MET A 100 -12.02 2.87 16.58
C MET A 100 -12.84 3.25 17.81
N GLY A 101 -13.29 4.49 17.92
CA GLY A 101 -14.10 5.01 19.04
C GLY A 101 -15.58 4.61 19.02
N MET A 102 -16.08 3.96 17.96
CA MET A 102 -17.46 3.49 17.92
C MET A 102 -17.71 2.37 18.93
N ARG A 103 -18.86 2.41 19.62
CA ARG A 103 -19.14 1.51 20.76
C ARG A 103 -19.30 0.05 20.37
N ASN A 104 -19.82 -0.20 19.18
CA ASN A 104 -20.10 -1.53 18.65
C ASN A 104 -20.16 -1.51 17.12
N VAL A 105 -20.24 -2.69 16.50
CA VAL A 105 -20.32 -2.89 15.05
C VAL A 105 -21.49 -2.15 14.39
N GLN A 106 -22.65 -2.05 15.05
CA GLN A 106 -23.83 -1.39 14.45
C GLN A 106 -23.67 0.14 14.40
N ASP A 107 -23.06 0.74 15.44
CA ASP A 107 -22.67 2.15 15.43
C ASP A 107 -21.58 2.41 14.38
N LEU A 108 -20.61 1.49 14.25
CA LEU A 108 -19.57 1.54 13.21
C LEU A 108 -20.19 1.50 11.81
N LEU A 109 -21.10 0.57 11.53
CA LEU A 109 -21.82 0.47 10.26
C LEU A 109 -22.58 1.76 9.96
N SER A 110 -23.20 2.35 10.98
CA SER A 110 -23.95 3.61 10.84
C SER A 110 -23.03 4.77 10.48
N ILE A 111 -21.93 4.99 11.19
CA ILE A 111 -20.98 6.05 10.82
C ILE A 111 -20.30 5.79 9.48
N CYS A 112 -19.99 4.53 9.14
CA CYS A 112 -19.40 4.17 7.85
C CYS A 112 -20.33 4.52 6.69
N SER A 113 -21.64 4.29 6.82
CA SER A 113 -22.62 4.67 5.80
C SER A 113 -22.65 6.19 5.57
N TYR A 114 -22.58 6.98 6.65
CA TYR A 114 -22.52 8.45 6.56
C TYR A 114 -21.22 8.95 5.92
N CYS A 115 -20.09 8.34 6.30
CA CYS A 115 -18.76 8.68 5.79
C CYS A 115 -18.57 8.30 4.32
N GLN A 116 -19.05 7.14 3.87
CA GLN A 116 -18.88 6.68 2.48
C GLN A 116 -19.45 7.68 1.47
N LEU A 117 -20.50 8.41 1.86
CA LEU A 117 -21.18 9.39 1.01
C LEU A 117 -20.46 10.77 0.94
N ARG A 118 -19.40 10.97 1.72
CA ARG A 118 -18.76 12.30 1.93
C ARG A 118 -17.23 12.27 1.86
N ILE A 119 -16.62 11.20 2.34
CA ILE A 119 -15.18 11.06 2.45
C ILE A 119 -14.61 10.50 1.15
N ASN A 120 -13.42 10.96 0.77
CA ASN A 120 -12.62 10.41 -0.31
C ASN A 120 -12.62 8.85 -0.29
N PRO A 121 -12.99 8.16 -1.38
CA PRO A 121 -13.13 6.70 -1.40
C PRO A 121 -11.86 5.93 -1.02
N TYR A 122 -10.67 6.40 -1.44
CA TYR A 122 -9.41 5.74 -1.08
C TYR A 122 -9.12 5.88 0.42
N MET A 123 -9.28 7.10 0.97
CA MET A 123 -9.04 7.34 2.39
C MET A 123 -10.06 6.57 3.25
N PHE A 124 -11.34 6.57 2.85
CA PHE A 124 -12.38 5.82 3.55
C PHE A 124 -12.08 4.32 3.57
N ASN A 125 -11.72 3.74 2.42
CA ASN A 125 -11.34 2.32 2.33
C ASN A 125 -10.14 1.99 3.22
N TYR A 126 -9.08 2.81 3.18
CA TYR A 126 -7.91 2.64 4.02
C TYR A 126 -8.27 2.67 5.51
N CYS A 127 -8.99 3.71 5.95
CA CYS A 127 -9.35 3.89 7.36
C CYS A 127 -10.28 2.77 7.87
N LEU A 128 -11.23 2.33 7.05
CA LEU A 128 -12.11 1.20 7.40
C LEU A 128 -11.32 -0.11 7.49
N SER A 129 -10.39 -0.34 6.57
CA SER A 129 -9.51 -1.52 6.60
C SER A 129 -8.69 -1.57 7.88
N VAL A 130 -8.06 -0.45 8.27
CA VAL A 130 -7.34 -0.36 9.55
C VAL A 130 -8.27 -0.64 10.73
N ALA A 131 -9.47 -0.04 10.76
CA ALA A 131 -10.42 -0.26 11.84
C ALA A 131 -10.84 -1.73 11.97
N ILE A 132 -11.16 -2.41 10.85
CA ILE A 132 -11.54 -3.83 10.84
C ILE A 132 -10.41 -4.73 11.37
N LEU A 133 -9.15 -4.44 11.03
CA LEU A 133 -8.00 -5.23 11.51
C LEU A 133 -7.76 -5.10 13.02
N HIS A 134 -8.05 -3.93 13.59
CA HIS A 134 -7.65 -3.58 14.96
C HIS A 134 -8.77 -3.66 15.99
N ARG A 135 -10.04 -3.48 15.61
CA ARG A 135 -11.14 -3.59 16.56
C ARG A 135 -11.35 -5.05 17.03
N PRO A 136 -11.56 -5.29 18.34
CA PRO A 136 -11.82 -6.64 18.85
C PRO A 136 -13.13 -7.27 18.32
N ASP A 137 -14.17 -6.46 18.09
CA ASP A 137 -15.50 -6.90 17.67
C ASP A 137 -15.63 -7.17 16.15
N THR A 138 -14.59 -6.87 15.37
CA THR A 138 -14.51 -7.16 13.92
C THR A 138 -13.53 -8.29 13.59
N LYS A 139 -12.98 -8.98 14.60
CA LYS A 139 -12.08 -10.12 14.36
C LYS A 139 -12.76 -11.23 13.56
N GLY A 140 -11.97 -11.91 12.74
CA GLY A 140 -12.43 -12.96 11.82
C GLY A 140 -13.24 -12.43 10.63
N LEU A 141 -13.15 -11.12 10.32
CA LEU A 141 -13.57 -10.59 9.03
C LEU A 141 -12.36 -10.55 8.09
N ASP A 142 -12.54 -11.13 6.91
CA ASP A 142 -11.56 -11.04 5.83
C ASP A 142 -11.85 -9.79 5.01
N ILE A 143 -10.85 -8.92 4.90
CA ILE A 143 -10.95 -7.69 4.10
C ILE A 143 -10.90 -8.07 2.62
N PRO A 144 -11.84 -7.60 1.79
CA PRO A 144 -11.82 -7.86 0.36
C PRO A 144 -10.50 -7.41 -0.27
N THR A 145 -10.01 -8.19 -1.24
CA THR A 145 -8.73 -7.92 -1.91
C THR A 145 -8.75 -6.50 -2.49
N PHE A 146 -7.73 -5.71 -2.16
CA PHE A 146 -7.65 -4.31 -2.62
C PHE A 146 -7.63 -4.17 -4.15
N ALA A 147 -7.08 -5.16 -4.87
CA ALA A 147 -7.11 -5.21 -6.34
C ALA A 147 -8.50 -5.45 -6.93
N GLU A 148 -9.45 -5.99 -6.18
CA GLU A 148 -10.85 -6.11 -6.61
C GLU A 148 -11.65 -4.84 -6.28
N THR A 149 -11.22 -4.09 -5.25
CA THR A 149 -11.85 -2.82 -4.86
C THR A 149 -11.41 -1.65 -5.75
N PHE A 150 -10.10 -1.53 -5.99
CA PHE A 150 -9.49 -0.49 -6.85
C PHE A 150 -8.55 -1.14 -7.88
N PRO A 151 -9.11 -1.92 -8.83
CA PRO A 151 -8.31 -2.60 -9.85
C PRO A 151 -7.48 -1.63 -10.71
N ASP A 152 -7.88 -0.36 -10.79
CA ASP A 152 -7.22 0.68 -11.58
C ASP A 152 -5.83 1.07 -11.07
N LYS A 153 -5.46 0.66 -9.86
CA LYS A 153 -4.07 0.75 -9.37
C LYS A 153 -3.18 -0.39 -9.86
N PHE A 154 -3.75 -1.45 -10.44
CA PHE A 154 -3.04 -2.71 -10.71
C PHE A 154 -2.95 -3.09 -12.18
N MET A 155 -3.65 -2.41 -13.09
CA MET A 155 -3.68 -2.80 -14.51
C MET A 155 -3.91 -1.63 -15.46
N ASP A 156 -3.56 -1.85 -16.74
CA ASP A 156 -3.72 -0.90 -17.85
C ASP A 156 -5.19 -0.42 -17.96
N PRO A 157 -5.45 0.90 -18.06
CA PRO A 157 -6.80 1.44 -18.18
C PRO A 157 -7.58 0.97 -19.41
N LYS A 158 -6.90 0.50 -20.47
CA LYS A 158 -7.52 -0.14 -21.63
C LYS A 158 -8.31 -1.40 -21.24
N VAL A 159 -8.00 -2.04 -20.12
CA VAL A 159 -8.76 -3.16 -19.56
C VAL A 159 -10.15 -2.71 -19.15
N PHE A 160 -10.30 -1.57 -18.47
CA PHE A 160 -11.61 -1.10 -17.99
C PHE A 160 -12.56 -0.71 -19.12
N ARG A 161 -12.03 -0.14 -20.21
CA ARG A 161 -12.84 0.12 -21.41
C ARG A 161 -13.43 -1.18 -21.96
N ARG A 162 -12.61 -2.23 -22.10
CA ARG A 162 -13.05 -3.55 -22.56
C ARG A 162 -13.99 -4.21 -21.55
N ALA A 163 -13.75 -4.06 -20.25
CA ALA A 163 -14.59 -4.61 -19.19
C ALA A 163 -15.99 -3.99 -19.19
N ARG A 164 -16.10 -2.68 -19.41
CA ARG A 164 -17.38 -1.99 -19.58
C ARG A 164 -18.15 -2.51 -20.78
N GLU A 165 -17.48 -2.71 -21.91
CA GLU A 165 -18.08 -3.29 -23.12
C GLU A 165 -18.62 -4.71 -22.86
N VAL A 166 -17.79 -5.61 -22.31
CA VAL A 166 -18.19 -6.98 -21.97
C VAL A 166 -19.36 -7.00 -20.97
N SER A 167 -19.31 -6.16 -19.93
CA SER A 167 -20.38 -6.10 -18.93
C SER A 167 -21.72 -5.61 -19.49
N THR A 168 -21.68 -4.74 -20.50
CA THR A 168 -22.88 -4.17 -21.13
C THR A 168 -23.46 -5.10 -22.20
N VAL A 169 -22.60 -5.73 -23.00
CA VAL A 169 -23.01 -6.54 -24.17
C VAL A 169 -23.34 -7.98 -23.77
N VAL A 170 -22.55 -8.59 -22.89
CA VAL A 170 -22.72 -9.99 -22.47
C VAL A 170 -23.49 -10.01 -21.14
N THR A 171 -24.82 -9.96 -21.24
CA THR A 171 -25.73 -9.89 -20.08
C THR A 171 -26.06 -11.26 -19.47
N ALA A 172 -25.82 -12.35 -20.21
CA ALA A 172 -26.00 -13.72 -19.75
C ALA A 172 -24.94 -14.66 -20.37
N GLY A 173 -24.63 -15.77 -19.68
CA GLY A 173 -23.62 -16.73 -20.11
C GLY A 173 -22.20 -16.41 -19.62
N VAL A 174 -21.22 -17.19 -20.08
CA VAL A 174 -19.82 -17.08 -19.65
C VAL A 174 -19.16 -15.87 -20.32
N LYS A 175 -18.60 -14.96 -19.52
CA LYS A 175 -17.80 -13.83 -20.00
C LYS A 175 -16.37 -14.30 -20.25
N MET A 176 -15.83 -14.01 -21.44
CA MET A 176 -14.43 -14.32 -21.73
C MET A 176 -13.50 -13.38 -20.93
N PRO A 177 -12.43 -13.90 -20.30
CA PRO A 177 -11.45 -13.06 -19.61
C PRO A 177 -10.79 -12.03 -20.54
N ILE A 178 -10.56 -10.83 -20.04
CA ILE A 178 -9.84 -9.79 -20.78
C ILE A 178 -8.35 -9.97 -20.55
N THR A 179 -7.62 -10.33 -21.61
CA THR A 179 -6.17 -10.48 -21.54
C THR A 179 -5.47 -9.13 -21.32
N ILE A 180 -4.59 -9.10 -20.32
CA ILE A 180 -3.70 -8.00 -20.00
C ILE A 180 -2.34 -8.31 -20.64
N PRO A 181 -1.81 -7.45 -21.53
CA PRO A 181 -0.49 -7.66 -22.10
C PRO A 181 0.60 -7.49 -21.03
N LEU A 182 1.61 -8.36 -21.03
CA LEU A 182 2.76 -8.23 -20.11
C LEU A 182 3.58 -6.97 -20.37
N ASN A 183 3.78 -6.61 -21.64
CA ASN A 183 4.49 -5.40 -22.05
C ASN A 183 3.49 -4.29 -22.39
N TYR A 184 3.23 -3.40 -21.43
CA TYR A 184 2.32 -2.26 -21.63
C TYR A 184 2.91 -0.92 -21.17
N THR A 185 3.83 -0.92 -20.21
CA THR A 185 4.46 0.31 -19.69
C THR A 185 5.60 0.81 -20.58
N ALA A 186 6.45 -0.09 -21.06
CA ALA A 186 7.52 0.20 -22.02
C ALA A 186 7.71 -0.92 -23.07
N SER A 187 8.47 -0.61 -24.12
CA SER A 187 8.86 -1.58 -25.15
C SER A 187 10.11 -2.37 -24.72
N PRO A 188 10.40 -3.53 -25.33
CA PRO A 188 11.63 -4.29 -25.05
C PRO A 188 12.95 -3.54 -25.29
N SER A 189 12.91 -2.39 -25.99
CA SER A 189 14.09 -1.51 -26.13
C SER A 189 14.52 -0.86 -24.82
N GLU A 190 13.60 -0.73 -23.87
CA GLU A 190 13.86 -0.21 -22.52
C GLU A 190 14.43 -1.34 -21.64
N PRO A 191 15.71 -1.30 -21.23
CA PRO A 191 16.32 -2.40 -20.47
C PRO A 191 15.58 -2.73 -19.16
N GLU A 192 15.07 -1.72 -18.47
CA GLU A 192 14.31 -1.91 -17.23
C GLU A 192 12.97 -2.63 -17.45
N GLN A 193 12.47 -2.72 -18.69
CA GLN A 193 11.27 -3.52 -19.03
C GLN A 193 11.48 -5.02 -18.75
N ARG A 194 12.72 -5.53 -18.78
CA ARG A 194 13.00 -6.96 -18.60
C ARG A 194 12.54 -7.49 -17.23
N VAL A 195 12.54 -6.64 -16.22
CA VAL A 195 12.08 -6.97 -14.85
C VAL A 195 10.70 -6.40 -14.54
N ALA A 196 9.94 -5.96 -15.55
CA ALA A 196 8.57 -5.48 -15.36
C ALA A 196 7.65 -6.56 -14.77
N TYR A 197 7.86 -7.85 -15.08
CA TYR A 197 7.11 -8.95 -14.48
C TYR A 197 7.26 -9.04 -12.96
N PHE A 198 8.33 -8.49 -12.38
CA PHE A 198 8.52 -8.39 -10.94
C PHE A 198 7.94 -7.07 -10.41
N ARG A 199 8.29 -5.95 -11.05
CA ARG A 199 7.87 -4.60 -10.62
C ARG A 199 6.35 -4.42 -10.65
N GLU A 200 5.72 -4.94 -11.69
CA GLU A 200 4.31 -4.71 -12.01
C GLU A 200 3.44 -5.93 -11.68
N ASP A 201 3.99 -6.93 -11.01
CA ASP A 201 3.22 -8.05 -10.48
C ASP A 201 2.19 -7.56 -9.45
N MET A 202 0.94 -8.00 -9.63
CA MET A 202 -0.15 -7.60 -8.75
C MET A 202 0.04 -8.14 -7.33
N GLY A 203 0.56 -9.36 -7.18
CA GLY A 203 0.80 -9.99 -5.88
C GLY A 203 1.87 -9.27 -5.06
N ILE A 204 2.98 -8.88 -5.69
CA ILE A 204 4.07 -8.12 -5.06
C ILE A 204 3.59 -6.73 -4.62
N ASN A 205 2.86 -6.02 -5.49
CA ASN A 205 2.31 -4.70 -5.14
C ASN A 205 1.23 -4.80 -4.04
N LEU A 206 0.39 -5.84 -4.08
CA LEU A 206 -0.57 -6.11 -2.99
C LEU A 206 0.16 -6.42 -1.70
N HIS A 207 1.22 -7.23 -1.71
CA HIS A 207 2.02 -7.52 -0.52
C HIS A 207 2.54 -6.25 0.12
N HIS A 208 3.15 -5.35 -0.67
CA HIS A 208 3.68 -4.08 -0.18
C HIS A 208 2.59 -3.16 0.40
N TRP A 209 1.44 -3.06 -0.26
CA TRP A 209 0.29 -2.32 0.28
C TRP A 209 -0.21 -2.90 1.61
N HIS A 210 -0.42 -4.22 1.68
CA HIS A 210 -0.89 -4.89 2.90
C HIS A 210 0.13 -4.78 4.04
N TRP A 211 1.43 -4.88 3.76
CA TRP A 211 2.47 -4.72 4.78
C TRP A 211 2.38 -3.32 5.42
N HIS A 212 2.27 -2.27 4.61
CA HIS A 212 2.09 -0.90 5.13
C HIS A 212 0.72 -0.65 5.77
N LEU A 213 -0.33 -1.38 5.39
CA LEU A 213 -1.63 -1.35 6.07
C LEU A 213 -1.55 -1.98 7.47
N VAL A 214 -0.84 -3.11 7.60
CA VAL A 214 -0.65 -3.80 8.89
C VAL A 214 0.34 -3.05 9.78
N TYR A 215 1.40 -2.47 9.22
CA TYR A 215 2.45 -1.75 9.94
C TYR A 215 2.47 -0.26 9.55
N PRO A 216 1.39 0.50 9.80
CA PRO A 216 1.35 1.92 9.46
C PRO A 216 2.39 2.69 10.29
N PHE A 217 2.95 3.74 9.72
CA PHE A 217 3.95 4.56 10.38
C PHE A 217 3.36 5.74 11.16
N ASP A 218 2.10 6.07 10.91
CA ASP A 218 1.38 7.12 11.63
C ASP A 218 -0.07 6.67 11.88
N ALA A 219 -0.56 6.93 13.08
CA ALA A 219 -1.94 6.72 13.51
C ALA A 219 -2.16 7.55 14.77
N ALA A 220 -3.40 7.91 15.05
CA ALA A 220 -3.68 8.74 16.21
C ALA A 220 -3.63 7.94 17.54
N ASP A 221 -4.03 6.67 17.55
CA ASP A 221 -3.61 5.73 18.60
C ASP A 221 -2.23 5.12 18.28
N ARG A 222 -1.23 5.45 19.10
CA ARG A 222 0.14 4.91 18.98
C ARG A 222 0.18 3.39 19.06
N ASN A 223 -0.78 2.72 19.70
CA ASN A 223 -0.83 1.25 19.78
C ASN A 223 -1.10 0.60 18.42
N VAL A 224 -1.75 1.31 17.49
CA VAL A 224 -1.91 0.83 16.10
C VAL A 224 -0.55 0.77 15.40
N VAL A 225 0.37 1.69 15.70
CA VAL A 225 1.73 1.72 15.12
C VAL A 225 2.70 0.84 15.90
N ASN A 226 2.59 0.80 17.23
CA ASN A 226 3.52 0.15 18.15
C ASN A 226 3.36 -1.38 18.17
N LYS A 227 3.63 -2.01 17.01
CA LYS A 227 3.71 -3.46 16.85
C LYS A 227 5.13 -3.94 17.11
N ASP A 228 5.25 -5.18 17.57
CA ASP A 228 6.53 -5.80 17.92
C ASP A 228 7.53 -5.72 16.77
N ARG A 229 8.74 -5.23 17.09
CA ARG A 229 9.90 -5.08 16.20
C ARG A 229 9.60 -4.53 14.80
N ARG A 230 8.62 -3.63 14.69
CA ARG A 230 8.13 -3.17 13.38
C ARG A 230 9.15 -2.30 12.62
N GLY A 231 10.07 -1.65 13.30
CA GLY A 231 11.16 -0.91 12.68
C GLY A 231 12.21 -1.86 12.09
N GLU A 232 12.51 -2.95 12.78
CA GLU A 232 13.39 -3.99 12.23
C GLU A 232 12.73 -4.71 11.06
N LEU A 233 11.43 -5.00 11.18
CA LEU A 233 10.66 -5.60 10.10
C LEU A 233 10.55 -4.67 8.88
N PHE A 234 10.48 -3.34 9.09
CA PHE A 234 10.56 -2.36 8.01
C PHE A 234 11.87 -2.50 7.23
N TYR A 235 13.01 -2.54 7.94
CA TYR A 235 14.31 -2.79 7.31
C TYR A 235 14.30 -4.15 6.56
N TYR A 236 13.95 -5.23 7.26
CA TYR A 236 14.12 -6.58 6.74
C TYR A 236 13.21 -6.89 5.55
N MET A 237 11.97 -6.41 5.57
CA MET A 237 11.04 -6.60 4.45
C MET A 237 11.59 -5.93 3.18
N HIS A 238 12.08 -4.69 3.29
CA HIS A 238 12.62 -3.96 2.14
C HIS A 238 13.99 -4.49 1.69
N GLU A 239 14.86 -4.91 2.62
CA GLU A 239 16.13 -5.59 2.30
C GLU A 239 15.86 -6.84 1.45
N GLN A 240 14.89 -7.67 1.84
CA GLN A 240 14.50 -8.86 1.08
C GLN A 240 13.90 -8.53 -0.30
N ILE A 241 13.15 -7.43 -0.42
CA ILE A 241 12.69 -6.94 -1.73
C ILE A 241 13.88 -6.58 -2.62
N ILE A 242 14.87 -5.86 -2.10
CA ILE A 242 16.07 -5.47 -2.86
C ILE A 242 16.91 -6.69 -3.24
N ALA A 243 17.08 -7.65 -2.34
CA ALA A 243 17.80 -8.90 -2.61
C ALA A 243 17.12 -9.71 -3.74
N ARG A 244 15.80 -9.86 -3.68
CA ARG A 244 15.00 -10.53 -4.73
C ARG A 244 15.07 -9.78 -6.04
N TYR A 245 14.87 -8.46 -6.03
CA TYR A 245 14.95 -7.64 -7.23
C TYR A 245 16.33 -7.73 -7.89
N ASN A 246 17.41 -7.68 -7.11
CA ASN A 246 18.77 -7.86 -7.64
C ASN A 246 18.97 -9.25 -8.26
N THR A 247 18.38 -10.30 -7.68
CA THR A 247 18.41 -11.65 -8.26
C THR A 247 17.71 -11.65 -9.62
N GLU A 248 16.51 -11.07 -9.73
CA GLU A 248 15.79 -10.95 -11.00
C GLU A 248 16.57 -10.13 -12.04
N ARG A 249 17.22 -9.03 -11.63
CA ARG A 249 18.08 -8.22 -12.51
C ARG A 249 19.22 -9.04 -13.10
N LEU A 250 19.93 -9.81 -12.26
CA LEU A 250 21.04 -10.67 -12.70
C LEU A 250 20.56 -11.76 -13.66
N CYS A 251 19.39 -12.36 -13.41
CA CYS A 251 18.75 -13.31 -14.34
C CYS A 251 18.37 -12.69 -15.70
N ASN A 252 18.22 -11.37 -15.76
CA ASN A 252 17.80 -10.64 -16.96
C ASN A 252 18.91 -9.81 -17.63
N ASN A 253 20.17 -10.16 -17.34
CA ASN A 253 21.37 -9.49 -17.86
C ASN A 253 21.36 -7.97 -17.59
N LEU A 254 20.97 -7.61 -16.36
CA LEU A 254 21.07 -6.27 -15.79
C LEU A 254 22.07 -6.31 -14.62
N GLY A 255 22.79 -5.21 -14.40
CA GLY A 255 23.61 -5.06 -13.19
C GLY A 255 22.74 -4.94 -11.94
N ARG A 256 23.34 -5.12 -10.76
CA ARG A 256 22.67 -4.77 -9.49
C ARG A 256 22.17 -3.33 -9.52
N VAL A 257 21.07 -3.08 -8.82
CA VAL A 257 20.45 -1.74 -8.78
C VAL A 257 21.45 -0.70 -8.26
N LYS A 258 21.56 0.44 -8.96
CA LYS A 258 22.39 1.57 -8.54
C LYS A 258 21.63 2.37 -7.48
N ARG A 259 22.19 2.53 -6.28
CA ARG A 259 21.57 3.35 -5.22
C ARG A 259 21.38 4.81 -5.65
N PHE A 260 20.33 5.46 -5.17
CA PHE A 260 20.08 6.90 -5.38
C PHE A 260 20.60 7.71 -4.18
N SER A 261 21.93 7.80 -4.03
CA SER A 261 22.59 8.43 -2.87
C SER A 261 22.91 9.92 -3.06
N ASN A 262 22.92 10.40 -4.30
CA ASN A 262 23.10 11.82 -4.63
C ASN A 262 21.76 12.40 -5.06
N PHE A 263 21.12 13.13 -4.16
CA PHE A 263 19.77 13.66 -4.34
C PHE A 263 19.70 14.80 -5.37
N ARG A 264 20.85 15.28 -5.87
CA ARG A 264 20.92 16.36 -6.87
C ARG A 264 21.20 15.86 -8.28
N GLU A 265 21.51 14.58 -8.45
CA GLU A 265 21.72 13.97 -9.76
C GLU A 265 20.38 13.76 -10.49
N PRO A 266 20.35 13.93 -11.82
CA PRO A 266 19.23 13.48 -12.64
C PRO A 266 18.94 11.99 -12.45
N ILE A 267 17.65 11.65 -12.38
CA ILE A 267 17.19 10.27 -12.36
C ILE A 267 17.19 9.76 -13.80
N GLU A 268 18.18 8.94 -14.13
CA GLU A 268 18.35 8.33 -15.46
C GLU A 268 17.10 7.57 -15.89
N GLU A 269 16.44 6.84 -15.00
CA GLU A 269 15.30 5.99 -15.36
C GLU A 269 13.98 6.80 -15.45
N GLY A 270 13.42 6.90 -16.65
CA GLY A 270 12.03 7.31 -16.86
C GLY A 270 11.03 6.19 -16.52
N TYR A 271 9.80 6.55 -16.17
CA TYR A 271 8.72 5.57 -15.99
C TYR A 271 7.34 6.15 -16.34
N PHE A 272 6.62 5.44 -17.21
CA PHE A 272 5.28 5.81 -17.67
C PHE A 272 4.27 4.74 -17.24
N PRO A 273 3.57 4.93 -16.12
CA PRO A 273 2.87 3.85 -15.42
C PRO A 273 1.69 3.25 -16.19
N LYS A 274 1.11 4.01 -17.12
CA LYS A 274 -0.14 3.65 -17.82
C LYS A 274 -1.23 3.23 -16.83
N LEU A 275 -1.43 4.01 -15.77
CA LEU A 275 -2.51 3.84 -14.81
C LEU A 275 -3.42 5.07 -14.88
N ASP A 276 -4.72 4.86 -14.66
CA ASP A 276 -5.73 5.93 -14.67
C ASP A 276 -6.67 5.75 -13.49
N SER A 277 -6.81 6.78 -12.65
CA SER A 277 -7.57 6.70 -11.41
C SER A 277 -9.05 6.87 -11.67
N GLN A 278 -9.88 5.89 -11.31
CA GLN A 278 -11.32 6.02 -11.46
C GLN A 278 -11.93 7.00 -10.44
N VAL A 279 -11.35 7.08 -9.25
CA VAL A 279 -11.77 8.02 -8.20
C VAL A 279 -11.39 9.45 -8.56
N ALA A 280 -10.12 9.67 -8.93
CA ALA A 280 -9.64 11.01 -9.23
C ALA A 280 -9.99 11.47 -10.66
N SER A 281 -10.40 10.53 -11.52
CA SER A 281 -10.64 10.76 -12.95
C SER A 281 -9.43 11.42 -13.64
N ARG A 282 -8.22 10.98 -13.28
CA ARG A 282 -6.94 11.48 -13.79
C ARG A 282 -5.91 10.37 -13.93
N ALA A 283 -5.08 10.49 -14.96
CA ALA A 283 -3.97 9.60 -15.20
C ALA A 283 -2.87 9.84 -14.16
N TRP A 284 -2.17 8.77 -13.77
CA TRP A 284 -1.00 8.90 -12.92
C TRP A 284 0.13 9.58 -13.69
N PRO A 285 0.69 10.70 -13.17
CA PRO A 285 1.76 11.40 -13.87
C PRO A 285 3.00 10.51 -14.09
N PRO A 286 3.58 10.51 -15.29
CA PRO A 286 4.84 9.81 -15.54
C PRO A 286 6.03 10.60 -14.98
N ARG A 287 7.17 9.92 -14.85
CA ARG A 287 8.47 10.59 -14.69
C ARG A 287 9.25 10.46 -16.00
N PHE A 288 9.62 11.58 -16.59
CA PHE A 288 10.47 11.60 -17.78
C PHE A 288 11.92 11.27 -17.44
N GLU A 289 12.63 10.67 -18.39
CA GLU A 289 14.07 10.40 -18.30
C GLU A 289 14.85 11.67 -17.93
N GLY A 290 15.82 11.56 -17.02
CA GLY A 290 16.66 12.69 -16.59
C GLY A 290 15.95 13.71 -15.70
N SER A 291 14.76 13.40 -15.16
CA SER A 291 14.10 14.27 -14.18
C SER A 291 14.92 14.35 -12.88
N SER A 292 15.01 15.53 -12.28
CA SER A 292 15.64 15.73 -10.97
C SER A 292 14.58 16.05 -9.92
N ILE A 293 14.79 15.62 -8.68
CA ILE A 293 13.99 16.11 -7.56
C ILE A 293 14.30 17.59 -7.32
N ARG A 294 13.33 18.32 -6.78
CA ARG A 294 13.40 19.76 -6.53
C ARG A 294 12.78 20.07 -5.19
N ASP A 295 13.12 21.22 -4.61
CA ASP A 295 12.50 21.72 -3.40
C ASP A 295 10.98 21.78 -3.56
N LEU A 296 10.28 21.33 -2.53
CA LEU A 296 8.83 21.20 -2.53
C LEU A 296 8.20 22.39 -1.82
N ASP A 297 7.23 23.03 -2.47
CA ASP A 297 6.37 24.05 -1.86
C ASP A 297 4.92 23.85 -2.32
N ARG A 298 4.22 22.92 -1.66
CA ARG A 298 2.84 22.55 -1.97
C ARG A 298 1.95 22.83 -0.76
N PRO A 299 1.48 24.09 -0.58
CA PRO A 299 0.63 24.46 0.54
C PRO A 299 -0.65 23.64 0.66
N VAL A 300 -1.23 23.22 -0.48
CA VAL A 300 -2.45 22.38 -0.53
C VAL A 300 -2.26 21.03 0.18
N ASP A 301 -1.05 20.48 0.08
CA ASP A 301 -0.63 19.19 0.65
C ASP A 301 0.04 19.36 2.02
N GLN A 302 0.18 20.61 2.50
CA GLN A 302 0.97 21.01 3.68
C GLN A 302 2.42 20.50 3.62
N ILE A 303 3.04 20.59 2.44
CA ILE A 303 4.42 20.18 2.21
C ILE A 303 5.24 21.42 1.89
N ARG A 304 6.27 21.66 2.69
CA ARG A 304 7.36 22.59 2.40
C ARG A 304 8.65 21.97 2.92
N SER A 305 9.54 21.57 2.01
CA SER A 305 10.79 20.90 2.36
C SER A 305 11.80 21.06 1.23
N GLU A 306 13.05 21.32 1.61
CA GLU A 306 14.16 21.48 0.68
C GLU A 306 14.94 20.17 0.50
N VAL A 307 15.55 19.96 -0.67
CA VAL A 307 16.42 18.79 -0.90
C VAL A 307 17.58 18.76 0.11
N ALA A 308 18.03 19.93 0.58
CA ALA A 308 19.05 20.07 1.62
C ALA A 308 18.63 19.47 2.98
N GLU A 309 17.32 19.37 3.27
CA GLU A 309 16.82 18.71 4.47
C GLU A 309 17.07 17.20 4.40
N LEU A 310 16.88 16.56 3.24
CA LEU A 310 17.21 15.14 3.05
C LEU A 310 18.71 14.89 3.29
N GLU A 311 19.56 15.78 2.76
CA GLU A 311 21.02 15.72 2.95
C GLU A 311 21.37 15.86 4.45
N THR A 312 20.72 16.77 5.15
CA THR A 312 20.91 16.97 6.60
C THR A 312 20.49 15.74 7.40
N TRP A 313 19.33 15.13 7.08
CA TRP A 313 18.88 13.92 7.76
C TRP A 313 19.81 12.74 7.49
N ARG A 314 20.26 12.55 6.24
CA ARG A 314 21.29 11.56 5.90
C ARG A 314 22.52 11.73 6.79
N ASP A 315 23.06 12.94 6.87
CA ASP A 315 24.32 13.17 7.61
C ASP A 315 24.14 12.86 9.10
N ARG A 316 22.98 13.17 9.68
CA ARG A 316 22.62 12.77 11.06
C ARG A 316 22.52 11.25 11.23
N PHE A 317 22.00 10.52 10.25
CA PHE A 317 22.00 9.05 10.28
C PHE A 317 23.42 8.50 10.23
N LEU A 318 24.27 9.01 9.33
CA LEU A 318 25.66 8.59 9.22
C LEU A 318 26.41 8.83 10.54
N GLU A 319 26.22 9.99 11.17
CA GLU A 319 26.80 10.30 12.48
C GLU A 319 26.31 9.35 13.58
N ALA A 320 25.00 9.10 13.66
CA ALA A 320 24.43 8.20 14.66
C ALA A 320 24.93 6.75 14.50
N ILE A 321 25.02 6.28 13.25
CA ILE A 321 25.57 4.96 12.92
C ILE A 321 27.06 4.93 13.25
N GLN A 322 27.84 5.96 12.92
CA GLN A 322 29.27 6.02 13.23
C GLN A 322 29.52 5.98 14.75
N ASN A 323 28.68 6.64 15.54
CA ASN A 323 28.80 6.68 17.00
C ASN A 323 28.14 5.50 17.73
N ASN A 324 27.42 4.61 17.02
CA ASN A 324 26.56 3.57 17.62
C ASN A 324 25.60 4.14 18.68
N ALA A 325 25.13 5.37 18.49
CA ALA A 325 24.25 6.05 19.42
C ALA A 325 23.41 7.11 18.72
N ILE A 326 22.18 7.30 19.19
CA ILE A 326 21.25 8.33 18.71
C ILE A 326 21.13 9.47 19.73
N LEU A 327 20.85 10.66 19.24
CA LEU A 327 20.55 11.83 20.07
C LEU A 327 19.06 11.83 20.46
N LEU A 328 18.78 11.90 21.75
CA LEU A 328 17.42 12.04 22.28
C LEU A 328 17.02 13.52 22.40
N PRO A 329 15.71 13.84 22.51
CA PRO A 329 15.24 15.24 22.57
C PRO A 329 15.76 16.05 23.77
N ASN A 330 16.14 15.38 24.86
CA ASN A 330 16.73 15.99 26.06
C ASN A 330 18.25 16.25 25.93
N GLY A 331 18.85 15.94 24.78
CA GLY A 331 20.29 16.09 24.52
C GLY A 331 21.15 14.92 25.00
N SER A 332 20.59 13.91 25.66
CA SER A 332 21.35 12.69 26.02
C SER A 332 21.47 11.74 24.83
N GLN A 333 22.45 10.85 24.86
CA GLN A 333 22.61 9.81 23.85
C GLN A 333 21.99 8.47 24.31
N MET A 334 21.42 7.73 23.37
CA MET A 334 20.97 6.34 23.56
C MET A 334 21.79 5.44 22.64
N ALA A 335 22.43 4.41 23.19
CA ALA A 335 23.19 3.45 22.41
C ALA A 335 22.30 2.64 21.46
N LEU A 336 22.83 2.28 20.29
CA LEU A 336 22.25 1.33 19.35
C LEU A 336 22.85 -0.06 19.62
N ASP A 337 22.22 -0.82 20.52
CA ASP A 337 22.67 -2.16 20.93
C ASP A 337 22.34 -3.26 19.90
N GLU A 338 22.91 -4.45 20.07
CA GLU A 338 22.76 -5.59 19.15
C GLU A 338 21.30 -6.07 19.02
N GLU A 339 20.49 -5.95 20.08
CA GLU A 339 19.14 -6.53 20.15
C GLU A 339 18.09 -5.60 19.57
N THR A 340 18.13 -4.30 19.89
CA THR A 340 17.08 -3.34 19.55
C THR A 340 17.54 -2.23 18.61
N GLY A 341 18.84 -2.07 18.37
CA GLY A 341 19.38 -0.94 17.62
C GLY A 341 18.86 -0.85 16.18
N ILE A 342 18.66 -1.98 15.49
CA ILE A 342 18.07 -1.99 14.15
C ILE A 342 16.58 -1.57 14.16
N ASP A 343 15.83 -1.96 15.19
CA ASP A 343 14.42 -1.59 15.33
C ASP A 343 14.26 -0.08 15.60
N VAL A 344 15.14 0.46 16.45
CA VAL A 344 15.23 1.91 16.68
C VAL A 344 15.55 2.64 15.39
N LEU A 345 16.58 2.21 14.65
CA LEU A 345 16.96 2.81 13.37
C LEU A 345 15.82 2.74 12.34
N GLY A 346 15.10 1.62 12.26
CA GLY A 346 13.97 1.47 11.34
C GLY A 346 12.86 2.48 11.58
N ASN A 347 12.51 2.71 12.85
CA ASN A 347 11.52 3.71 13.23
C ASN A 347 12.00 5.16 13.04
N LEU A 348 13.30 5.42 13.17
CA LEU A 348 13.89 6.72 12.84
C LEU A 348 13.87 6.98 11.33
N MET A 349 14.24 5.97 10.52
CA MET A 349 14.47 6.08 9.08
C MET A 349 13.18 6.28 8.28
N GLU A 350 12.13 5.49 8.59
CA GLU A 350 10.90 5.45 7.80
C GLU A 350 10.30 6.84 7.55
N SER A 351 10.04 7.72 8.52
CA SER A 351 10.01 7.57 9.98
C SER A 351 8.60 7.21 10.47
N SER A 352 8.49 6.67 11.69
CA SER A 352 7.21 6.40 12.35
C SER A 352 6.95 7.32 13.55
N ILE A 353 5.69 7.40 14.01
CA ILE A 353 5.32 8.19 15.20
C ILE A 353 5.97 7.68 16.50
N ILE A 354 6.52 6.46 16.48
CA ILE A 354 7.28 5.88 17.60
C ILE A 354 8.80 6.11 17.49
N SER A 355 9.25 6.89 16.50
CA SER A 355 10.60 7.43 16.40
C SER A 355 11.03 8.12 17.71
N ARG A 356 12.26 7.84 18.16
CA ARG A 356 12.81 8.36 19.42
C ARG A 356 13.13 9.86 19.37
N ASN A 357 13.37 10.41 18.18
CA ASN A 357 13.63 11.84 17.99
C ASN A 357 13.32 12.28 16.54
N ARG A 358 12.03 12.24 16.18
CA ARG A 358 11.55 12.56 14.82
C ARG A 358 11.90 13.99 14.36
N VAL A 359 11.95 14.94 15.28
CA VAL A 359 12.33 16.35 14.97
C VAL A 359 13.78 16.44 14.50
N TYR A 360 14.68 15.64 15.08
CA TYR A 360 16.09 15.66 14.73
C TYR A 360 16.41 14.74 13.53
N TYR A 361 15.91 13.51 13.50
CA TYR A 361 16.23 12.57 12.42
C TYR A 361 15.34 12.72 11.18
N GLY A 362 14.24 13.46 11.28
CA GLY A 362 13.36 13.76 10.15
C GLY A 362 12.46 12.60 9.74
N ASP A 363 12.10 12.60 8.45
CA ASP A 363 11.19 11.65 7.81
C ASP A 363 11.81 11.15 6.48
N LEU A 364 13.10 10.77 6.52
CA LEU A 364 13.97 10.60 5.34
C LEU A 364 13.37 9.68 4.27
N HIS A 365 13.05 8.43 4.60
CA HIS A 365 12.50 7.47 3.64
C HIS A 365 11.19 7.97 3.00
N ASN A 366 10.22 8.39 3.82
CA ASN A 366 8.92 8.86 3.35
C ASN A 366 9.04 10.12 2.49
N MET A 367 9.91 11.08 2.85
CA MET A 367 10.11 12.28 2.05
C MET A 367 10.82 11.97 0.74
N GLY A 368 11.73 10.99 0.69
CA GLY A 368 12.26 10.52 -0.60
C GLY A 368 11.15 10.10 -1.58
N HIS A 369 10.14 9.36 -1.11
CA HIS A 369 8.95 9.05 -1.90
C HIS A 369 8.22 10.31 -2.38
N VAL A 370 8.03 11.30 -1.51
CA VAL A 370 7.36 12.58 -1.85
C VAL A 370 8.15 13.37 -2.88
N PHE A 371 9.46 13.59 -2.68
CA PHE A 371 10.33 14.33 -3.61
C PHE A 371 10.35 13.69 -5.00
N ILE A 372 10.46 12.37 -5.07
CA ILE A 372 10.45 11.64 -6.35
C ILE A 372 9.07 11.73 -7.01
N SER A 373 7.99 11.56 -6.24
CA SER A 373 6.63 11.53 -6.80
C SER A 373 6.14 12.88 -7.33
N TYR A 374 6.63 13.99 -6.80
CA TYR A 374 6.30 15.34 -7.24
C TYR A 374 7.36 16.02 -8.13
N CYS A 375 8.40 15.29 -8.59
CA CYS A 375 9.47 15.91 -9.40
C CYS A 375 8.96 16.63 -10.67
N HIS A 376 7.78 16.26 -11.18
CA HIS A 376 7.13 16.89 -12.33
C HIS A 376 6.33 18.16 -11.98
N ASP A 377 5.92 18.35 -10.72
CA ASP A 377 5.14 19.50 -10.25
C ASP A 377 5.43 19.81 -8.76
N PRO A 378 6.65 20.25 -8.42
CA PRO A 378 7.10 20.35 -7.03
C PRO A 378 6.43 21.47 -6.22
N ASP A 379 5.77 22.43 -6.88
CA ASP A 379 5.18 23.60 -6.25
C ASP A 379 3.68 23.82 -6.58
N HIS A 380 3.04 22.76 -7.10
CA HIS A 380 1.61 22.74 -7.41
C HIS A 380 1.16 23.71 -8.52
N ARG A 381 2.08 24.34 -9.27
CA ARG A 381 1.73 25.31 -10.31
C ARG A 381 0.90 24.70 -11.45
N ASN A 382 1.06 23.39 -11.70
CA ASN A 382 0.35 22.68 -12.77
C ASN A 382 -0.89 21.94 -12.28
N LEU A 383 -1.22 22.03 -10.98
CA LEU A 383 -2.35 21.31 -10.38
C LEU A 383 -2.27 19.79 -10.62
N GLU A 384 -1.06 19.24 -10.62
CA GLU A 384 -0.80 17.81 -10.80
C GLU A 384 -0.74 17.08 -9.46
N GLN A 385 -1.06 15.79 -9.51
CA GLN A 385 -1.02 14.87 -8.37
C GLN A 385 0.36 14.20 -8.26
N PHE A 386 0.59 13.39 -7.24
CA PHE A 386 1.82 12.60 -7.15
C PHE A 386 1.84 11.47 -8.19
N GLY A 387 3.04 11.12 -8.70
CA GLY A 387 3.26 9.92 -9.50
C GLY A 387 3.19 8.63 -8.66
N VAL A 388 3.42 7.46 -9.28
CA VAL A 388 3.25 6.14 -8.61
C VAL A 388 4.12 5.93 -7.36
N MET A 389 5.26 6.63 -7.24
CA MET A 389 6.08 6.62 -6.02
C MET A 389 5.37 7.22 -4.81
N GLY A 390 4.32 8.01 -5.03
CA GLY A 390 3.52 8.63 -3.99
C GLY A 390 2.46 7.71 -3.38
N ASP A 391 2.34 6.44 -3.78
CA ASP A 391 1.36 5.51 -3.19
C ASP A 391 1.98 4.12 -3.02
N SER A 392 1.84 3.53 -1.83
CA SER A 392 2.40 2.21 -1.52
C SER A 392 1.80 1.10 -2.38
N ALA A 393 0.58 1.21 -2.88
CA ALA A 393 0.01 0.21 -3.80
C ALA A 393 0.68 0.21 -5.18
N THR A 394 1.39 1.27 -5.55
CA THR A 394 1.93 1.46 -6.90
C THR A 394 3.43 1.74 -6.94
N ALA A 395 4.06 2.07 -5.81
CA ALA A 395 5.45 2.52 -5.77
C ALA A 395 6.42 1.46 -6.32
N MET A 396 6.21 0.18 -6.01
CA MET A 396 7.08 -0.91 -6.49
C MET A 396 7.09 -1.07 -8.02
N ARG A 397 6.11 -0.48 -8.72
CA ARG A 397 6.08 -0.50 -10.19
C ARG A 397 7.22 0.32 -10.79
N ASP A 398 7.70 1.34 -10.09
CA ASP A 398 8.67 2.28 -10.60
C ASP A 398 10.12 1.79 -10.38
N PRO A 399 11.00 1.75 -11.40
CA PRO A 399 12.41 1.39 -11.21
C PRO A 399 13.14 2.20 -10.12
N ILE A 400 12.77 3.47 -9.91
CA ILE A 400 13.40 4.32 -8.90
C ILE A 400 13.09 3.89 -7.46
N PHE A 401 11.99 3.14 -7.23
CA PHE A 401 11.67 2.58 -5.92
C PHE A 401 12.85 1.76 -5.39
N TYR A 402 13.38 0.89 -6.24
CA TYR A 402 14.47 0.00 -5.89
C TYR A 402 15.79 0.74 -5.71
N ARG A 403 16.02 1.84 -6.45
CA ARG A 403 17.20 2.68 -6.26
C ARG A 403 17.15 3.46 -4.95
N TRP A 404 15.97 3.95 -4.58
CA TRP A 404 15.73 4.63 -3.30
C TRP A 404 15.87 3.66 -2.13
N HIS A 405 15.22 2.51 -2.20
CA HIS A 405 15.29 1.48 -1.16
C HIS A 405 16.67 0.83 -1.05
N ALA A 406 17.43 0.69 -2.14
CA ALA A 406 18.84 0.27 -2.06
C ALA A 406 19.72 1.31 -1.36
N TYR A 407 19.39 2.61 -1.43
CA TYR A 407 20.09 3.63 -0.67
C TYR A 407 19.72 3.57 0.83
N VAL A 408 18.43 3.38 1.15
CA VAL A 408 17.96 3.20 2.53
C VAL A 408 18.57 1.94 3.17
N ASP A 409 18.60 0.83 2.44
CA ASP A 409 19.20 -0.44 2.86
C ASP A 409 20.71 -0.33 3.12
N ASP A 410 21.42 0.47 2.33
CA ASP A 410 22.86 0.73 2.53
C ASP A 410 23.13 1.41 3.90
N LEU A 411 22.26 2.32 4.35
CA LEU A 411 22.36 2.93 5.68
C LEU A 411 22.13 1.91 6.79
N PHE A 412 21.16 1.00 6.64
CA PHE A 412 20.97 -0.08 7.61
C PHE A 412 22.14 -1.06 7.61
N THR A 413 22.67 -1.38 6.43
CA THR A 413 23.84 -2.26 6.26
C THR A 413 25.07 -1.66 6.93
N MET A 414 25.29 -0.35 6.82
CA MET A 414 26.38 0.33 7.55
C MET A 414 26.29 0.09 9.06
N TYR A 415 25.09 0.10 9.66
CA TYR A 415 24.93 -0.28 11.05
C TYR A 415 25.16 -1.78 11.30
N LYS A 416 24.56 -2.66 10.49
CA LYS A 416 24.69 -4.12 10.64
C LYS A 416 26.14 -4.58 10.55
N THR A 417 26.96 -3.97 9.69
CA THR A 417 28.39 -4.30 9.56
C THR A 417 29.24 -3.93 10.78
N LYS A 418 28.73 -3.11 11.70
CA LYS A 418 29.40 -2.77 12.97
C LYS A 418 29.09 -3.75 14.10
N LEU A 419 28.09 -4.61 13.93
CA LEU A 419 27.76 -5.62 14.93
C LEU A 419 28.87 -6.70 14.96
N PRO A 420 29.18 -7.25 16.14
CA PRO A 420 30.11 -8.37 16.21
C PRO A 420 29.58 -9.54 15.38
N PRO A 421 30.42 -10.21 14.57
CA PRO A 421 30.03 -11.45 13.92
C PRO A 421 29.49 -12.45 14.94
N TYR A 422 28.48 -13.24 14.54
CA TYR A 422 27.98 -14.30 15.40
C TYR A 422 29.10 -15.30 15.71
N GLY A 423 29.34 -15.56 16.99
CA GLY A 423 30.27 -16.60 17.43
C GLY A 423 29.66 -17.99 17.32
N ASP A 424 30.51 -19.01 17.42
CA ASP A 424 30.11 -20.43 17.31
C ASP A 424 28.98 -20.78 18.28
N ASN A 425 28.94 -20.19 19.48
CA ASN A 425 27.87 -20.41 20.45
C ASN A 425 26.48 -19.93 20.00
N LYS A 426 26.39 -19.03 19.02
CA LYS A 426 25.14 -18.56 18.39
C LYS A 426 24.83 -19.31 17.10
N LEU A 427 25.84 -19.83 16.39
CA LEU A 427 25.70 -20.47 15.07
C LEU A 427 25.60 -22.00 15.15
N ASP A 428 26.34 -22.63 16.05
CA ASP A 428 26.39 -24.09 16.20
C ASP A 428 25.13 -24.60 16.91
N PHE A 429 24.69 -25.79 16.49
CA PHE A 429 23.68 -26.55 17.21
C PHE A 429 24.29 -27.91 17.66
N PRO A 430 24.94 -27.96 18.85
CA PRO A 430 25.60 -29.16 19.32
C PRO A 430 24.67 -30.38 19.36
N GLY A 431 25.15 -31.49 18.78
CA GLY A 431 24.38 -32.73 18.66
C GLY A 431 23.61 -32.87 17.36
N ILE A 432 23.52 -31.82 16.54
CA ILE A 432 22.88 -31.85 15.22
C ILE A 432 23.92 -31.69 14.12
N ARG A 433 23.87 -32.56 13.11
CA ARG A 433 24.70 -32.48 11.90
C ARG A 433 23.82 -32.61 10.67
N VAL A 434 23.81 -31.57 9.83
CA VAL A 434 23.20 -31.64 8.50
C VAL A 434 24.14 -32.41 7.58
N SER A 435 23.74 -33.60 7.14
CA SER A 435 24.56 -34.46 6.27
C SER A 435 24.34 -34.22 4.78
N SER A 436 23.12 -33.83 4.39
CA SER A 436 22.77 -33.48 3.01
C SER A 436 21.52 -32.60 2.98
N ILE A 437 21.40 -31.80 1.92
CA ILE A 437 20.20 -31.04 1.56
C ILE A 437 19.97 -31.32 0.07
N SER A 438 18.73 -31.62 -0.32
CA SER A 438 18.36 -31.84 -1.71
C SER A 438 16.95 -31.34 -1.99
N ILE A 439 16.69 -31.04 -3.25
CA ILE A 439 15.35 -30.68 -3.75
C ILE A 439 14.91 -31.74 -4.75
N GLU A 440 13.71 -32.25 -4.61
CA GLU A 440 13.08 -33.11 -5.60
C GLU A 440 11.97 -32.34 -6.31
N SER A 441 12.04 -32.26 -7.63
CA SER A 441 11.01 -31.64 -8.46
C SER A 441 10.77 -32.46 -9.73
N PRO A 442 9.64 -32.26 -10.44
CA PRO A 442 9.42 -32.88 -11.75
C PRO A 442 10.49 -32.54 -12.80
N ALA A 443 11.24 -31.44 -12.60
CA ALA A 443 12.35 -31.04 -13.48
C ALA A 443 13.67 -31.75 -13.17
N GLY A 444 13.71 -32.57 -12.11
CA GLY A 444 14.88 -33.33 -11.67
C GLY A 444 15.38 -32.91 -10.29
N ALA A 445 16.37 -33.66 -9.80
CA ALA A 445 17.00 -33.38 -8.51
C ALA A 445 17.73 -32.02 -8.56
N ASN A 446 17.62 -31.25 -7.48
CA ASN A 446 18.28 -29.95 -7.28
C ASN A 446 17.98 -28.94 -8.40
N THR A 447 16.82 -29.05 -9.03
CA THR A 447 16.41 -28.20 -10.17
C THR A 447 15.06 -27.54 -9.87
N PHE A 448 15.01 -26.21 -9.95
CA PHE A 448 13.77 -25.44 -9.94
C PHE A 448 13.32 -25.18 -11.38
N ALA A 449 12.06 -25.47 -11.69
CA ALA A 449 11.43 -25.06 -12.94
C ALA A 449 10.41 -23.95 -12.67
N THR A 450 10.55 -22.83 -13.38
CA THR A 450 9.61 -21.71 -13.37
C THR A 450 8.91 -21.62 -14.73
N GLN A 451 7.64 -21.23 -14.73
CA GLN A 451 6.84 -21.12 -15.94
C GLN A 451 5.90 -19.91 -15.85
N CYS A 452 5.63 -19.29 -16.99
CA CYS A 452 4.58 -18.28 -17.11
C CYS A 452 3.27 -18.97 -17.49
N LEU A 453 2.26 -18.90 -16.61
CA LEU A 453 0.92 -19.34 -16.94
C LEU A 453 0.24 -18.24 -17.76
N VAL A 454 0.08 -18.47 -19.06
CA VAL A 454 -0.47 -17.50 -20.02
C VAL A 454 -2.00 -17.33 -19.85
N SER A 455 -2.64 -18.13 -19.00
CA SER A 455 -4.07 -18.01 -18.67
C SER A 455 -4.34 -18.40 -17.21
N CYS A 456 -4.76 -17.44 -16.39
CA CYS A 456 -5.44 -17.73 -15.13
C CYS A 456 -6.94 -17.46 -15.34
N HIS A 457 -7.75 -18.52 -15.33
CA HIS A 457 -9.18 -18.38 -15.15
C HIS A 457 -9.41 -17.99 -13.69
N LEU A 458 -9.87 -16.76 -13.45
CA LEU A 458 -10.43 -16.36 -12.16
C LEU A 458 -11.82 -17.00 -12.03
N ASP A 459 -11.85 -18.32 -11.88
CA ASP A 459 -13.06 -19.00 -11.42
C ASP A 459 -13.13 -18.86 -9.90
N SER A 460 -14.28 -18.38 -9.43
CA SER A 460 -14.64 -18.20 -8.04
C SER A 460 -14.55 -19.51 -7.25
N ALA A 461 -13.42 -19.71 -6.55
CA ALA A 461 -13.31 -20.58 -5.37
C ALA A 461 -12.10 -20.15 -4.52
N PRO A 462 -12.23 -20.06 -3.19
CA PRO A 462 -11.09 -19.77 -2.33
C PRO A 462 -10.19 -21.01 -2.29
N TYR A 463 -8.88 -20.77 -2.18
CA TYR A 463 -7.80 -21.76 -2.10
C TYR A 463 -7.35 -22.39 -3.43
N LEU A 464 -6.16 -21.95 -3.85
CA LEU A 464 -5.16 -22.80 -4.49
C LEU A 464 -4.98 -24.09 -3.66
N LYS A 465 -5.77 -25.12 -3.95
CA LYS A 465 -5.42 -26.49 -3.56
C LYS A 465 -4.43 -27.01 -4.60
N CYS A 466 -3.15 -27.01 -4.26
CA CYS A 466 -2.18 -27.88 -4.92
C CYS A 466 -2.65 -29.32 -4.75
N GLY A 467 -3.09 -29.94 -5.84
CA GLY A 467 -3.46 -31.36 -5.86
C GLY A 467 -2.24 -32.23 -5.64
N ALA A 468 -2.31 -33.10 -4.63
CA ALA A 468 -1.45 -34.27 -4.55
C ALA A 468 -1.88 -35.27 -5.64
N PRO A 469 -0.95 -35.93 -6.36
CA PRO A 469 -1.32 -36.93 -7.34
C PRO A 469 -1.92 -38.16 -6.65
N SER A 470 -3.10 -38.56 -7.11
CA SER A 470 -3.72 -39.84 -6.80
C SER A 470 -2.81 -40.98 -7.28
N HIS A 471 -2.21 -41.72 -6.36
CA HIS A 471 -1.65 -43.03 -6.66
C HIS A 471 -2.78 -44.07 -6.61
N ASP A 472 -3.37 -44.33 -7.78
CA ASP A 472 -3.87 -45.66 -8.08
C ASP A 472 -2.68 -46.64 -8.01
N ARG A 473 -2.73 -47.57 -7.06
CA ARG A 473 -2.06 -48.85 -7.20
C ARG A 473 -3.09 -49.95 -6.99
N ALA A 474 -3.43 -50.58 -8.10
CA ALA A 474 -3.93 -51.94 -8.13
C ALA A 474 -2.97 -52.86 -7.38
N LYS A 475 -3.44 -53.47 -6.30
CA LYS A 475 -3.51 -54.93 -6.09
C LYS A 475 -4.25 -55.23 -4.80
#